data_AF-A0A943K9E2-F1
#
_entry.id   AF-A0A943K9E2-F1
#
_cell.length_a   1.000
_cell.length_b   1.000
_cell.length_c   1.000
_cell.angle_alpha   90.00
_cell.angle_beta   90.00
_cell.angle_gamma   90.00
#
_symmetry.space_group_name_H-M   'P 1'
#
loop_
_entity.id
_entity.type
_entity.pdbx_description
1 polymer ?
#
loop_
_entity_poly.entity_id
_entity_poly.type
_entity_poly.pdbx_seq_one_letter_code
_entity_poly.pdbx_strand_id
1 'polypeptide(L)'
;MMEAMVEKLLQSGMHLLVEIGRYALPLLAFLIVLRCLFSLLRNRPRVVTLGILVNGANGDEFPLDHWETSIGRNKTCDIFLAYNTISRFHAVLSRRKQGWVVYDTYSKTGVYVNGKKIERQSPVYDGDSIMMGNVVLFLRAQDSPPPEGWREAIEAEAPPEPQPEEIPVPYEALLEESLYVPPVPQAPQSYEDIRSQRVPALLEEATGEVHDLSGRSILVGRSPEADVTLPVPTVSARHARMTQYEDGWVIEDLGSKAGTVVNGKAIAGPQTLFDGDTINLGGVVLRFSEDYTG
;
A
#
# COMPACT_ATOMS: atom_id res chain seq x y z
N MET A 1 -85.21 -29.57 -16.79
CA MET A 1 -84.26 -29.61 -17.93
C MET A 1 -83.26 -28.46 -17.86
N MET A 2 -83.72 -27.23 -17.64
CA MET A 2 -82.85 -26.04 -17.49
C MET A 2 -81.90 -26.12 -16.29
N GLU A 3 -82.38 -26.52 -15.11
CA GLU A 3 -81.53 -26.62 -13.91
C GLU A 3 -80.38 -27.64 -14.06
N ALA A 4 -80.67 -28.82 -14.58
CA ALA A 4 -79.64 -29.85 -14.84
C ALA A 4 -78.60 -29.42 -15.89
N MET A 5 -78.97 -28.53 -16.83
CA MET A 5 -78.03 -27.95 -17.80
C MET A 5 -77.12 -26.92 -17.14
N VAL A 6 -77.68 -26.10 -16.24
CA VAL A 6 -76.94 -25.11 -15.45
C VAL A 6 -75.97 -25.80 -14.49
N GLU A 7 -76.38 -26.86 -13.79
CA GLU A 7 -75.51 -27.63 -12.90
C GLU A 7 -74.33 -28.26 -13.64
N LYS A 8 -74.57 -28.86 -14.83
CA LYS A 8 -73.49 -29.41 -15.66
C LYS A 8 -72.54 -28.35 -16.18
N LEU A 9 -73.06 -27.17 -16.55
CA LEU A 9 -72.23 -26.04 -16.98
C LEU A 9 -71.37 -25.51 -15.82
N LEU A 10 -71.95 -25.40 -14.62
CA LEU A 10 -71.24 -24.99 -13.41
C LEU A 10 -70.17 -26.02 -13.00
N GLN A 11 -70.47 -27.32 -13.05
CA GLN A 11 -69.48 -28.37 -12.79
C GLN A 11 -68.35 -28.35 -13.81
N SER A 12 -68.67 -28.29 -15.11
CA SER A 12 -67.65 -28.25 -16.16
C SER A 12 -66.79 -26.99 -16.09
N GLY A 13 -67.40 -25.85 -15.76
CA GLY A 13 -66.69 -24.59 -15.53
C GLY A 13 -65.75 -24.66 -14.32
N MET A 14 -66.20 -25.29 -13.23
CA MET A 14 -65.39 -25.47 -12.02
C MET A 14 -64.21 -26.42 -12.27
N HIS A 15 -64.40 -27.52 -13.01
CA HIS A 15 -63.30 -28.42 -13.39
C HIS A 15 -62.26 -27.72 -14.26
N LEU A 16 -62.70 -26.98 -15.28
CA LEU A 16 -61.81 -26.20 -16.14
C LEU A 16 -61.03 -25.14 -15.34
N LEU A 17 -61.69 -24.45 -14.41
CA LEU A 17 -61.06 -23.45 -13.54
C LEU A 17 -60.00 -24.09 -12.64
N VAL A 18 -60.27 -25.25 -12.05
CA VAL A 18 -59.31 -26.00 -11.22
C VAL A 18 -58.12 -26.49 -12.04
N GLU A 19 -58.34 -26.98 -13.27
CA GLU A 19 -57.26 -27.42 -14.16
C GLU A 19 -56.38 -26.25 -14.60
N ILE A 20 -56.97 -25.12 -14.99
CA ILE A 20 -56.23 -23.90 -15.32
C ILE A 20 -55.45 -23.42 -14.09
N GLY A 21 -56.10 -23.38 -12.91
CA GLY A 21 -55.46 -22.94 -11.67
C GLY A 21 -54.26 -23.81 -11.27
N ARG A 22 -54.31 -25.12 -11.51
CA ARG A 22 -53.23 -26.07 -11.21
C ARG A 22 -51.93 -25.73 -11.94
N TYR A 23 -52.00 -25.18 -13.15
CA TYR A 23 -50.81 -24.84 -13.94
C TYR A 23 -50.51 -23.33 -13.93
N ALA A 24 -51.53 -22.48 -13.89
CA ALA A 24 -51.37 -21.03 -13.89
C ALA A 24 -50.72 -20.52 -12.58
N LEU A 25 -51.11 -21.06 -11.42
CA LEU A 25 -50.56 -20.62 -10.13
C LEU A 25 -49.06 -20.93 -9.98
N PRO A 26 -48.57 -22.16 -10.25
CA PRO A 26 -47.13 -22.43 -10.22
C PRO A 26 -46.33 -21.64 -11.25
N LEU A 27 -46.88 -21.45 -12.45
CA LEU A 27 -46.24 -20.64 -13.49
C LEU A 27 -46.10 -19.18 -13.05
N LEU A 28 -47.16 -18.59 -12.50
CA LEU A 28 -47.13 -17.23 -11.95
C LEU A 28 -46.12 -17.11 -10.81
N ALA A 29 -46.11 -18.07 -9.88
CA ALA A 29 -45.13 -18.12 -8.79
C ALA A 29 -43.69 -18.21 -9.31
N PHE A 30 -43.44 -19.05 -10.30
CA PHE A 30 -42.13 -19.16 -10.95
C PHE A 30 -41.70 -17.86 -11.63
N LEU A 31 -42.61 -17.19 -12.35
CA LEU A 31 -42.33 -15.89 -12.98
C LEU A 31 -42.03 -14.79 -11.95
N ILE A 32 -42.73 -14.77 -10.81
CA ILE A 32 -42.46 -13.84 -9.71
C ILE A 32 -41.08 -14.13 -9.12
N VAL A 33 -40.76 -15.39 -8.81
CA VAL A 33 -39.44 -15.78 -8.28
C VAL A 33 -38.34 -15.43 -9.27
N LEU A 34 -38.53 -15.69 -10.56
CA LEU A 34 -37.56 -15.37 -11.60
C LEU A 34 -37.35 -13.85 -11.71
N ARG A 35 -38.42 -13.05 -11.65
CA ARG A 35 -38.33 -11.59 -11.63
C ARG A 35 -37.58 -11.09 -10.39
N CYS A 36 -37.87 -11.65 -9.22
CA CYS A 36 -37.15 -11.33 -7.98
C CYS A 36 -35.67 -11.71 -8.07
N LEU A 37 -35.35 -12.88 -8.63
CA LEU A 37 -33.98 -13.34 -8.84
C LEU A 37 -33.21 -12.41 -9.79
N PHE A 38 -33.80 -12.04 -10.92
CA PHE A 38 -33.20 -11.06 -11.83
C PHE A 38 -33.05 -9.67 -11.18
N SER A 39 -34.00 -9.25 -10.35
CA SER A 39 -33.91 -7.98 -9.61
C SER A 39 -32.75 -8.00 -8.60
N LEU A 40 -32.55 -9.10 -7.90
CA LEU A 40 -31.43 -9.28 -6.97
C LEU A 40 -30.08 -9.30 -7.71
N LEU A 41 -30.02 -9.96 -8.87
CA LEU A 41 -28.80 -10.04 -9.68
C LEU A 41 -28.47 -8.71 -10.38
N ARG A 42 -29.45 -7.84 -10.62
CA ARG A 42 -29.27 -6.56 -11.33
C ARG A 42 -28.93 -5.40 -10.42
N ASN A 43 -29.16 -5.51 -9.11
CA ASN A 43 -28.87 -4.45 -8.15
C ASN A 43 -27.41 -4.51 -7.69
N ARG A 44 -26.50 -3.98 -8.49
CA ARG A 44 -25.17 -3.58 -7.98
C ARG A 44 -25.39 -2.39 -7.05
N PRO A 45 -25.12 -2.48 -5.73
CA PRO A 45 -25.23 -1.31 -4.87
C PRO A 45 -24.36 -0.21 -5.47
N ARG A 46 -24.94 0.99 -5.65
CA ARG A 46 -24.15 2.17 -5.98
C ARG A 46 -23.24 2.43 -4.79
N VAL A 47 -21.98 2.04 -4.91
CA VAL A 47 -20.96 2.36 -3.92
C VAL A 47 -20.76 3.87 -4.02
N VAL A 48 -21.22 4.60 -3.00
CA VAL A 48 -21.02 6.04 -2.92
C VAL A 48 -19.66 6.23 -2.26
N THR A 49 -18.66 6.60 -3.04
CA THR A 49 -17.33 6.93 -2.52
C THR A 49 -17.44 8.20 -1.68
N LEU A 50 -17.21 8.06 -0.38
CA LEU A 50 -17.38 9.13 0.63
C LEU A 50 -16.18 10.08 0.67
N GLY A 51 -15.05 9.63 0.17
CA GLY A 51 -13.78 10.35 0.11
C GLY A 51 -12.71 9.47 -0.52
N ILE A 52 -11.52 10.02 -0.69
CA ILE A 52 -10.36 9.32 -1.25
C ILE A 52 -9.16 9.61 -0.36
N LEU A 53 -8.37 8.58 -0.05
CA LEU A 53 -7.02 8.77 0.48
C LEU A 53 -6.02 8.71 -0.67
N VAL A 54 -5.18 9.72 -0.80
CA VAL A 54 -4.16 9.79 -1.86
C VAL A 54 -2.79 9.59 -1.23
N ASN A 55 -2.03 8.61 -1.72
CA ASN A 55 -0.66 8.38 -1.28
C ASN A 55 0.27 9.49 -1.78
N GLY A 56 0.96 10.15 -0.86
CA GLY A 56 1.88 11.24 -1.16
C GLY A 56 3.11 10.83 -1.97
N ALA A 57 3.53 9.57 -1.90
CA ALA A 57 4.75 9.10 -2.55
C ALA A 57 4.57 8.77 -4.05
N ASN A 58 3.44 8.16 -4.40
CA ASN A 58 3.20 7.65 -5.76
C ASN A 58 1.89 8.13 -6.39
N GLY A 59 1.03 8.81 -5.63
CA GLY A 59 -0.27 9.28 -6.10
C GLY A 59 -1.36 8.22 -6.14
N ASP A 60 -1.14 7.02 -5.59
CA ASP A 60 -2.16 5.97 -5.53
C ASP A 60 -3.40 6.47 -4.78
N GLU A 61 -4.57 6.22 -5.36
CA GLU A 61 -5.86 6.63 -4.79
C GLU A 61 -6.57 5.42 -4.17
N PHE A 62 -6.96 5.56 -2.90
CA PHE A 62 -7.73 4.58 -2.16
C PHE A 62 -9.14 5.12 -1.88
N PRO A 63 -10.17 4.64 -2.58
CA PRO A 63 -11.53 5.10 -2.37
C PRO A 63 -12.07 4.66 -1.00
N LEU A 64 -12.73 5.58 -0.31
CA LEU A 64 -13.37 5.34 0.99
C LEU A 64 -14.85 5.04 0.78
N ASP A 65 -15.14 3.77 0.56
CA ASP A 65 -16.48 3.29 0.20
C ASP A 65 -17.35 2.90 1.41
N HIS A 66 -16.74 2.86 2.60
CA HIS A 66 -17.36 2.43 3.84
C HIS A 66 -17.24 3.51 4.91
N TRP A 67 -18.17 3.53 5.88
CA TRP A 67 -18.11 4.46 7.01
C TRP A 67 -16.95 4.19 7.96
N GLU A 68 -16.39 3.00 7.94
CA GLU A 68 -15.17 2.66 8.66
C GLU A 68 -14.26 1.95 7.66
N THR A 69 -13.03 2.42 7.55
CA THR A 69 -12.02 1.89 6.63
C THR A 69 -10.79 1.54 7.46
N SER A 70 -10.49 0.25 7.51
CA SER A 70 -9.31 -0.28 8.18
C SER A 70 -8.07 -0.15 7.29
N ILE A 71 -6.98 0.32 7.88
CA ILE A 71 -5.72 0.59 7.18
C ILE A 71 -4.61 -0.20 7.87
N GLY A 72 -3.84 -0.96 7.10
CA GLY A 72 -2.74 -1.72 7.67
C GLY A 72 -2.00 -2.61 6.70
N ARG A 73 -1.00 -3.31 7.22
CA ARG A 73 -0.17 -4.28 6.47
C ARG A 73 -0.83 -5.65 6.33
N ASN A 74 -2.01 -5.88 6.91
CA ASN A 74 -2.74 -7.11 6.68
C ASN A 74 -3.60 -7.01 5.42
N LYS A 75 -3.62 -8.04 4.57
CA LYS A 75 -4.47 -8.10 3.37
C LYS A 75 -5.97 -8.13 3.68
N THR A 76 -6.34 -8.37 4.95
CA THR A 76 -7.71 -8.29 5.42
C THR A 76 -8.17 -6.85 5.70
N CYS A 77 -7.27 -5.87 5.70
CA CYS A 77 -7.62 -4.46 5.82
C CYS A 77 -8.24 -3.97 4.50
N ASP A 78 -9.16 -3.00 4.61
CA ASP A 78 -9.78 -2.37 3.45
C ASP A 78 -8.74 -1.66 2.58
N ILE A 79 -7.78 -0.99 3.23
CA ILE A 79 -6.59 -0.43 2.60
C ILE A 79 -5.36 -1.21 3.06
N PHE A 80 -4.84 -2.02 2.14
CA PHE A 80 -3.64 -2.82 2.35
C PHE A 80 -2.39 -2.03 1.93
N LEU A 81 -1.54 -1.73 2.92
CA LEU A 81 -0.28 -1.02 2.74
C LEU A 81 0.88 -1.96 3.10
N ALA A 82 1.58 -2.47 2.09
CA ALA A 82 2.57 -3.54 2.22
C ALA A 82 3.93 -3.11 2.82
N TYR A 83 3.95 -2.13 3.71
CA TYR A 83 5.17 -1.55 4.28
C TYR A 83 5.42 -2.05 5.70
N ASN A 84 6.63 -2.49 6.02
CA ASN A 84 6.96 -3.06 7.34
C ASN A 84 6.87 -2.08 8.51
N THR A 85 7.03 -0.79 8.24
CA THR A 85 6.77 0.30 9.19
C THR A 85 5.30 0.38 9.59
N ILE A 86 4.40 -0.30 8.87
CA ILE A 86 2.97 -0.32 9.13
C ILE A 86 2.58 -1.61 9.89
N SER A 87 1.84 -1.42 10.98
CA SER A 87 1.27 -2.52 11.76
C SER A 87 0.19 -3.27 10.97
N ARG A 88 -0.03 -4.56 11.28
CA ARG A 88 -1.01 -5.41 10.57
C ARG A 88 -2.40 -4.76 10.53
N PHE A 89 -2.82 -4.23 11.66
CA PHE A 89 -3.95 -3.31 11.81
C PHE A 89 -3.33 -2.05 12.41
N HIS A 90 -3.21 -0.98 11.62
CA HIS A 90 -2.47 0.21 12.04
C HIS A 90 -3.40 1.31 12.49
N ALA A 91 -4.38 1.62 11.64
CA ALA A 91 -5.32 2.67 11.89
C ALA A 91 -6.70 2.30 11.34
N VAL A 92 -7.73 2.96 11.87
CA VAL A 92 -9.07 2.93 11.30
C VAL A 92 -9.49 4.36 11.04
N LEU A 93 -9.88 4.65 9.81
CA LEU A 93 -10.48 5.92 9.44
C LEU A 93 -12.01 5.76 9.49
N SER A 94 -12.67 6.53 10.33
CA SER A 94 -14.11 6.44 10.54
C SER A 94 -14.80 7.74 10.17
N ARG A 95 -15.85 7.65 9.34
CA ARG A 95 -16.78 8.73 9.05
C ARG A 95 -17.83 8.80 10.15
N ARG A 96 -17.82 9.90 10.91
CA ARG A 96 -18.85 10.24 11.90
C ARG A 96 -19.77 11.32 11.32
N LYS A 97 -20.87 11.62 12.02
CA LYS A 97 -21.83 12.68 11.61
C LYS A 97 -21.19 14.07 11.47
N GLN A 98 -20.12 14.33 12.21
CA GLN A 98 -19.47 15.65 12.30
C GLN A 98 -18.16 15.75 11.51
N GLY A 99 -17.68 14.67 10.87
CA GLY A 99 -16.34 14.69 10.30
C GLY A 99 -15.73 13.30 10.14
N TRP A 100 -14.51 13.26 9.62
CA TRP A 100 -13.66 12.08 9.66
C TRP A 100 -12.84 12.06 10.94
N VAL A 101 -12.63 10.87 11.49
CA VAL A 101 -11.79 10.66 12.66
C VAL A 101 -10.88 9.48 12.38
N VAL A 102 -9.58 9.67 12.54
CA VAL A 102 -8.61 8.59 12.48
C VAL A 102 -8.36 8.05 13.88
N TYR A 103 -8.30 6.73 14.01
CA TYR A 103 -8.02 6.00 15.24
C TYR A 103 -6.73 5.22 15.06
N ASP A 104 -5.81 5.33 16.02
CA ASP A 104 -4.66 4.44 16.10
C ASP A 104 -5.07 3.14 16.79
N THR A 105 -4.86 1.99 16.13
CA THR A 105 -5.19 0.67 16.68
C THR A 105 -4.01 0.05 17.44
N TYR A 106 -3.36 0.84 18.30
CA TYR A 106 -2.14 0.46 19.02
C TYR A 106 -0.99 0.05 18.09
N SER A 107 -0.80 0.84 17.03
CA SER A 107 0.29 0.63 16.09
C SER A 107 1.67 0.83 16.73
N LYS A 108 2.69 0.17 16.18
CA LYS A 108 4.07 0.24 16.69
C LYS A 108 4.70 1.64 16.54
N THR A 109 4.51 2.28 15.39
CA THR A 109 5.10 3.58 15.07
C THR A 109 4.19 4.74 15.50
N GLY A 110 2.89 4.48 15.66
CA GLY A 110 1.88 5.50 15.87
C GLY A 110 1.39 6.14 14.57
N VAL A 111 0.30 6.89 14.71
CA VAL A 111 -0.31 7.70 13.65
C VAL A 111 -0.05 9.18 13.91
N TYR A 112 0.27 9.92 12.85
CA TYR A 112 0.53 11.36 12.91
C TYR A 112 -0.46 12.07 11.97
N VAL A 113 -1.08 13.15 12.44
CA VAL A 113 -1.95 14.02 11.63
C VAL A 113 -1.28 15.39 11.54
N ASN A 114 -0.99 15.84 10.31
CA ASN A 114 -0.28 17.10 10.06
C ASN A 114 1.01 17.25 10.88
N GLY A 115 1.80 16.16 10.94
CA GLY A 115 3.07 16.11 11.68
C GLY A 115 2.95 15.90 13.20
N LYS A 116 1.75 16.04 13.79
CA LYS A 116 1.52 15.82 15.22
C LYS A 116 1.10 14.38 15.50
N LYS A 117 1.81 13.69 16.40
CA LYS A 117 1.43 12.34 16.84
C LYS A 117 0.10 12.38 17.59
N ILE A 118 -0.83 11.51 17.21
CA ILE A 118 -2.12 11.38 17.91
C ILE A 118 -1.96 10.43 19.11
N GLU A 119 -2.70 10.66 20.19
CA GLU A 119 -2.67 9.75 21.34
C GLU A 119 -3.50 8.48 21.10
N ARG A 120 -4.74 8.64 20.61
CA ARG A 120 -5.66 7.53 20.36
C ARG A 120 -6.54 7.77 19.14
N GLN A 121 -7.07 8.99 19.02
CA GLN A 121 -7.89 9.40 17.90
C GLN A 121 -7.65 10.89 17.63
N SER A 122 -7.87 11.32 16.39
CA SER A 122 -7.87 12.73 16.02
C SER A 122 -8.90 12.97 14.93
N PRO A 123 -9.64 14.09 14.95
CA PRO A 123 -10.38 14.54 13.78
C PRO A 123 -9.41 14.76 12.60
N VAL A 124 -9.90 14.53 11.39
CA VAL A 124 -9.18 14.75 10.13
C VAL A 124 -10.13 15.43 9.14
N TYR A 125 -9.61 16.39 8.39
CA TYR A 125 -10.36 17.23 7.47
C TYR A 125 -9.85 17.10 6.04
N ASP A 126 -10.60 17.68 5.10
CA ASP A 126 -10.18 17.74 3.70
C ASP A 126 -8.81 18.42 3.54
N GLY A 127 -7.90 17.74 2.87
CA GLY A 127 -6.52 18.17 2.65
C GLY A 127 -5.52 17.75 3.73
N ASP A 128 -5.97 17.23 4.87
CA ASP A 128 -5.07 16.84 5.96
C ASP A 128 -4.20 15.64 5.57
N SER A 129 -2.98 15.62 6.13
CA SER A 129 -2.03 14.52 6.00
C SER A 129 -2.12 13.56 7.18
N ILE A 130 -2.25 12.27 6.88
CA ILE A 130 -2.21 11.16 7.84
C ILE A 130 -0.95 10.35 7.54
N MET A 131 0.03 10.40 8.44
CA MET A 131 1.27 9.66 8.34
C MET A 131 1.27 8.44 9.26
N MET A 132 1.68 7.29 8.71
CA MET A 132 1.76 5.99 9.36
C MET A 132 3.05 5.29 8.95
N GLY A 133 4.02 5.21 9.86
CA GLY A 133 5.36 4.75 9.51
C GLY A 133 6.00 5.69 8.49
N ASN A 134 6.38 5.18 7.32
CA ASN A 134 6.94 5.96 6.21
C ASN A 134 5.91 6.36 5.13
N VAL A 135 4.63 6.05 5.32
CA VAL A 135 3.58 6.38 4.35
C VAL A 135 2.82 7.61 4.79
N VAL A 136 2.65 8.55 3.87
CA VAL A 136 1.81 9.75 4.05
C VAL A 136 0.60 9.63 3.13
N LEU A 137 -0.60 9.69 3.69
CA LEU A 137 -1.86 9.70 2.96
C LEU A 137 -2.56 11.05 3.15
N PHE A 138 -3.03 11.66 2.06
CA PHE A 138 -3.81 12.89 2.09
C PHE A 138 -5.30 12.57 1.96
N LEU A 139 -6.11 13.09 2.87
CA LEU A 139 -7.56 12.95 2.80
C LEU A 139 -8.15 13.94 1.80
N ARG A 140 -8.93 13.45 0.85
CA ARG A 140 -9.78 14.25 -0.04
C ARG A 140 -11.25 13.87 0.19
N ALA A 141 -11.98 14.71 0.91
CA ALA A 141 -13.39 14.50 1.25
C ALA A 141 -14.15 15.84 1.33
N GLN A 142 -14.97 16.14 0.32
CA GLN A 142 -15.71 17.40 0.21
C GLN A 142 -16.68 17.67 1.38
N ASP A 143 -17.15 16.61 2.06
CA ASP A 143 -18.13 16.71 3.15
C ASP A 143 -17.50 16.91 4.55
N SER A 144 -16.21 17.21 4.62
CA SER A 144 -15.50 17.45 5.89
C SER A 144 -14.59 18.67 5.80
N PRO A 145 -15.13 19.86 5.48
CA PRO A 145 -14.34 21.07 5.43
C PRO A 145 -13.75 21.33 6.83
N PRO A 146 -12.51 21.78 6.91
CA PRO A 146 -11.91 22.11 8.18
C PRO A 146 -12.61 23.32 8.83
N PRO A 147 -12.67 23.39 10.19
CA PRO A 147 -13.40 24.45 10.90
C PRO A 147 -12.79 25.82 10.61
N GLU A 148 -13.61 26.89 10.53
CA GLU A 148 -13.11 28.24 10.26
C GLU A 148 -11.97 28.64 11.22
N GLY A 149 -10.89 29.21 10.68
CA GLY A 149 -9.71 29.64 11.43
C GLY A 149 -8.75 28.56 11.90
N TRP A 150 -8.96 27.28 11.55
CA TRP A 150 -8.06 26.19 11.91
C TRP A 150 -6.63 26.35 11.36
N ARG A 151 -6.48 26.89 10.13
CA ARG A 151 -5.18 27.19 9.53
C ARG A 151 -4.44 28.24 10.32
N GLU A 152 -5.14 29.32 10.68
CA GLU A 152 -4.62 30.41 11.50
C GLU A 152 -4.23 29.93 12.90
N ALA A 153 -4.98 28.98 13.47
CA ALA A 153 -4.66 28.38 14.76
C ALA A 153 -3.40 27.49 14.70
N ILE A 154 -3.24 26.67 13.65
CA ILE A 154 -2.02 25.86 13.45
C ILE A 154 -0.81 26.75 13.19
N GLU A 155 -0.97 27.79 12.37
CA GLU A 155 0.09 28.74 12.04
C GLU A 155 0.47 29.62 13.26
N ALA A 156 -0.49 29.92 14.14
CA ALA A 156 -0.24 30.59 15.41
C ALA A 156 0.44 29.69 16.46
N GLU A 157 0.22 28.38 16.42
CA GLU A 157 0.91 27.40 17.27
C GLU A 157 2.27 26.96 16.71
N ALA A 158 2.54 27.20 15.42
CA ALA A 158 3.82 26.89 14.82
C ALA A 158 4.92 27.70 15.53
N PRO A 159 6.05 27.05 15.94
CA PRO A 159 7.20 27.79 16.44
C PRO A 159 7.55 28.88 15.42
N PRO A 160 7.82 30.13 15.85
CA PRO A 160 8.25 31.16 14.93
C PRO A 160 9.45 30.63 14.17
N GLU A 161 9.37 30.70 12.84
CA GLU A 161 10.47 30.33 11.96
C GLU A 161 11.73 31.04 12.50
N PRO A 162 12.82 30.31 12.81
CA PRO A 162 14.00 30.92 13.38
C PRO A 162 14.44 32.00 12.40
N GLN A 163 14.29 33.26 12.81
CA GLN A 163 14.82 34.36 12.01
C GLN A 163 16.31 34.06 11.84
N PRO A 164 16.85 34.09 10.61
CA PRO A 164 18.28 34.07 10.45
C PRO A 164 18.81 35.33 11.13
N GLU A 165 19.15 35.24 12.41
CA GLU A 165 20.05 36.18 13.03
C GLU A 165 21.32 36.10 12.17
N GLU A 166 21.58 37.15 11.41
CA GLU A 166 22.91 37.41 10.88
C GLU A 166 23.82 37.54 12.10
N ILE A 167 24.37 36.42 12.55
CA ILE A 167 25.47 36.41 13.51
C ILE A 167 26.54 37.29 12.83
N PRO A 168 26.90 38.46 13.38
CA PRO A 168 27.93 39.29 12.79
C PRO A 168 29.23 38.51 12.94
N VAL A 169 29.62 37.79 11.88
CA VAL A 169 30.90 37.09 11.85
C VAL A 169 31.95 38.21 11.82
N PRO A 170 32.80 38.36 12.85
CA PRO A 170 33.85 39.36 12.82
C PRO A 170 34.71 39.11 11.57
N TYR A 171 35.14 40.17 10.88
CA TYR A 171 35.99 40.02 9.68
C TYR A 171 37.24 39.16 9.94
N GLU A 172 37.72 39.16 11.19
CA GLU A 172 38.79 38.29 11.70
C GLU A 172 38.46 36.80 11.61
N ALA A 173 37.20 36.41 11.88
CA ALA A 173 36.73 35.02 11.76
C ALA A 173 36.68 34.54 10.30
N LEU A 174 36.36 35.43 9.35
CA LEU A 174 36.40 35.12 7.92
C LEU A 174 37.83 34.90 7.42
N LEU A 175 38.81 35.62 7.99
CA LEU A 175 40.22 35.41 7.69
C LEU A 175 40.73 34.08 8.27
N GLU A 176 40.35 33.74 9.50
CA GLU A 176 40.66 32.43 10.10
C GLU A 176 40.02 31.27 9.32
N GLU A 177 38.78 31.44 8.86
CA GLU A 177 38.08 30.44 8.04
C GLU A 177 38.72 30.28 6.65
N SER A 178 39.22 31.37 6.05
CA SER A 178 39.94 31.29 4.77
C SER A 178 41.33 30.63 4.88
N LEU A 179 41.94 30.68 6.07
CA LEU A 179 43.20 30.02 6.40
C LEU A 179 43.00 28.59 6.93
N TYR A 180 41.76 28.24 7.27
CA TYR A 180 41.40 26.90 7.68
C TYR A 180 41.48 25.97 6.47
N VAL A 181 42.61 25.27 6.37
CA VAL A 181 42.66 24.04 5.60
C VAL A 181 42.00 22.98 6.49
N PRO A 182 40.82 22.44 6.14
CA PRO A 182 40.26 21.35 6.90
C PRO A 182 41.32 20.26 7.01
N PRO A 183 41.56 19.70 8.20
CA PRO A 183 42.49 18.58 8.32
C PRO A 183 42.03 17.55 7.30
N VAL A 184 42.93 17.15 6.41
CA VAL A 184 42.66 16.07 5.45
C VAL A 184 42.01 14.96 6.26
N PRO A 185 40.75 14.56 5.95
CA PRO A 185 40.04 13.58 6.75
C PRO A 185 40.97 12.39 6.91
N GLN A 186 41.45 12.17 8.14
CA GLN A 186 42.20 10.97 8.41
C GLN A 186 41.22 9.86 8.16
N ALA A 187 41.47 9.05 7.12
CA ALA A 187 40.68 7.88 6.84
C ALA A 187 40.54 7.13 8.18
N PRO A 188 39.30 6.78 8.60
CA PRO A 188 39.09 6.14 9.88
C PRO A 188 40.10 4.99 10.00
N GLN A 189 40.84 4.96 11.12
CA GLN A 189 41.94 4.01 11.31
C GLN A 189 41.47 2.54 11.30
N SER A 190 40.16 2.31 11.27
CA SER A 190 39.57 1.04 10.88
C SER A 190 38.26 1.28 10.11
N TYR A 191 38.21 0.83 8.86
CA TYR A 191 36.97 0.68 8.09
C TYR A 191 36.17 -0.58 8.50
N GLU A 192 36.61 -1.32 9.52
CA GLU A 192 36.03 -2.63 9.87
C GLU A 192 34.69 -2.50 10.61
N ASP A 193 34.41 -1.39 11.31
CA ASP A 193 33.20 -1.24 12.15
C ASP A 193 31.90 -0.99 11.38
N ILE A 194 31.96 -0.56 10.11
CA ILE A 194 30.73 -0.41 9.28
C ILE A 194 30.38 -1.73 8.59
N ARG A 195 31.31 -2.70 8.55
CA ARG A 195 31.04 -4.05 8.04
C ARG A 195 30.36 -4.93 9.09
N SER A 196 30.56 -4.64 10.38
CA SER A 196 30.08 -5.46 11.50
C SER A 196 28.61 -5.23 11.87
N GLN A 197 27.95 -4.19 11.36
CA GLN A 197 26.52 -3.92 11.56
C GLN A 197 25.63 -4.36 10.39
N ARG A 198 26.18 -5.01 9.37
CA ARG A 198 25.42 -5.42 8.19
C ARG A 198 24.67 -6.69 8.49
N VAL A 199 23.40 -6.72 8.12
CA VAL A 199 22.67 -7.98 8.02
C VAL A 199 23.19 -8.69 6.75
N PRO A 200 23.88 -9.83 6.88
CA PRO A 200 24.33 -10.59 5.73
C PRO A 200 23.10 -11.10 4.96
N ALA A 201 23.18 -11.05 3.64
CA ALA A 201 22.11 -11.52 2.76
C ALA A 201 22.69 -12.36 1.61
N LEU A 202 21.90 -13.31 1.14
CA LEU A 202 22.30 -14.27 0.11
C LEU A 202 21.26 -14.34 -1.01
N LEU A 203 21.71 -14.69 -2.21
CA LEU A 203 20.86 -15.19 -3.29
C LEU A 203 21.16 -16.66 -3.55
N GLU A 204 20.16 -17.51 -3.37
CA GLU A 204 20.26 -18.93 -3.68
C GLU A 204 19.57 -19.23 -5.01
N GLU A 205 20.32 -19.76 -5.97
CA GLU A 205 19.78 -20.26 -7.23
C GLU A 205 19.03 -21.57 -7.02
N ALA A 206 18.05 -21.86 -7.88
CA ALA A 206 17.37 -23.16 -7.88
C ALA A 206 18.32 -24.36 -8.11
N THR A 207 19.54 -24.12 -8.61
CA THR A 207 20.62 -25.10 -8.78
C THR A 207 21.35 -25.42 -7.46
N GLY A 208 21.10 -24.64 -6.40
CA GLY A 208 21.79 -24.72 -5.11
C GLY A 208 23.06 -23.87 -5.02
N GLU A 209 23.38 -23.08 -6.04
CA GLU A 209 24.46 -22.11 -5.99
C GLU A 209 24.05 -20.91 -5.12
N VAL A 210 24.94 -20.48 -4.22
CA VAL A 210 24.67 -19.42 -3.26
C VAL A 210 25.62 -18.26 -3.49
N HIS A 211 25.07 -17.07 -3.68
CA HIS A 211 25.80 -15.83 -3.93
C HIS A 211 25.71 -14.90 -2.72
N ASP A 212 26.86 -14.46 -2.21
CA ASP A 212 26.94 -13.56 -1.06
C ASP A 212 26.78 -12.09 -1.47
N LEU A 213 25.87 -11.38 -0.81
CA LEU A 213 25.58 -9.97 -1.03
C LEU A 213 26.42 -9.09 -0.09
N SER A 214 27.75 -9.20 -0.20
CA SER A 214 28.71 -8.56 0.71
C SER A 214 28.88 -7.04 0.54
N GLY A 215 28.37 -6.46 -0.55
CA GLY A 215 28.46 -5.04 -0.93
C GLY A 215 27.15 -4.25 -0.72
N ARG A 216 27.24 -2.92 -0.68
CA ARG A 216 26.06 -2.02 -0.57
C ARG A 216 25.21 -1.96 -1.83
N SER A 217 25.81 -2.25 -2.98
CA SER A 217 25.15 -2.22 -4.28
C SER A 217 25.69 -3.37 -5.08
N ILE A 218 24.83 -4.34 -5.36
CA ILE A 218 25.14 -5.59 -6.03
C ILE A 218 24.51 -5.54 -7.40
N LEU A 219 25.34 -5.60 -8.44
CA LEU A 219 24.90 -5.75 -9.80
C LEU A 219 24.65 -7.23 -10.10
N VAL A 220 23.44 -7.55 -10.54
CA VAL A 220 23.05 -8.90 -10.97
C VAL A 220 22.87 -8.90 -12.48
N GLY A 221 23.52 -9.83 -13.19
CA GLY A 221 23.42 -9.89 -14.64
C GLY A 221 24.27 -10.96 -15.29
N ARG A 222 24.20 -11.04 -16.62
CA ARG A 222 24.97 -12.01 -17.42
C ARG A 222 26.44 -11.63 -17.62
N SER A 223 26.78 -10.35 -17.43
CA SER A 223 28.14 -9.86 -17.63
C SER A 223 29.09 -10.43 -16.56
N PRO A 224 30.34 -10.78 -16.90
CA PRO A 224 31.37 -11.10 -15.90
C PRO A 224 31.74 -9.91 -15.00
N GLU A 225 31.29 -8.69 -15.34
CA GLU A 225 31.42 -7.49 -14.51
C GLU A 225 30.31 -7.38 -13.44
N ALA A 226 29.32 -8.29 -13.45
CA ALA A 226 28.27 -8.33 -12.44
C ALA A 226 28.80 -9.02 -11.17
N ASP A 227 28.48 -8.45 -10.00
CA ASP A 227 28.82 -9.03 -8.71
C ASP A 227 28.18 -10.42 -8.53
N VAL A 228 26.94 -10.58 -9.01
CA VAL A 228 26.27 -11.88 -9.16
C VAL A 228 26.09 -12.16 -10.64
N THR A 229 26.93 -13.07 -11.15
CA THR A 229 26.96 -13.44 -12.57
C THR A 229 26.02 -14.60 -12.84
N LEU A 230 24.99 -14.37 -13.64
CA LEU A 230 24.04 -15.38 -14.12
C LEU A 230 24.25 -15.61 -15.61
N PRO A 231 25.07 -16.59 -16.04
CA PRO A 231 25.55 -16.73 -17.42
C PRO A 231 24.50 -17.31 -18.38
N VAL A 232 23.25 -16.85 -18.30
CA VAL A 232 22.11 -17.33 -19.09
C VAL A 232 21.70 -16.26 -20.12
N PRO A 233 21.51 -16.61 -21.42
CA PRO A 233 21.23 -15.63 -22.48
C PRO A 233 19.99 -14.75 -22.28
N THR A 234 19.02 -15.23 -21.51
CA THR A 234 17.77 -14.53 -21.18
C THR A 234 17.95 -13.45 -20.12
N VAL A 235 19.08 -13.47 -19.39
CA VAL A 235 19.47 -12.43 -18.43
C VAL A 235 20.25 -11.33 -19.17
N SER A 236 19.87 -10.07 -18.95
CA SER A 236 20.59 -8.93 -19.52
C SER A 236 21.98 -8.77 -18.89
N ALA A 237 22.94 -8.16 -19.60
CA ALA A 237 24.32 -8.00 -19.12
C ALA A 237 24.39 -7.29 -17.75
N ARG A 238 23.58 -6.25 -17.59
CA ARG A 238 23.29 -5.53 -16.34
C ARG A 238 21.78 -5.62 -16.14
N HIS A 239 21.29 -6.63 -15.44
CA HIS A 239 19.86 -6.93 -15.41
C HIS A 239 19.14 -6.14 -14.32
N ALA A 240 19.59 -6.31 -13.09
CA ALA A 240 19.02 -5.69 -11.92
C ALA A 240 20.13 -5.23 -10.98
N ARG A 241 19.83 -4.28 -10.11
CA ARG A 241 20.72 -3.86 -9.03
C ARG A 241 20.00 -3.98 -7.71
N MET A 242 20.68 -4.60 -6.76
CA MET A 242 20.21 -4.75 -5.39
C MET A 242 21.01 -3.82 -4.50
N THR A 243 20.35 -2.90 -3.81
CA THR A 243 20.98 -1.89 -2.96
C THR A 243 20.53 -2.09 -1.53
N GLN A 244 21.50 -2.15 -0.61
CA GLN A 244 21.26 -2.18 0.82
C GLN A 244 21.12 -0.75 1.35
N TYR A 245 19.96 -0.45 1.92
CA TYR A 245 19.68 0.78 2.67
C TYR A 245 19.67 0.48 4.18
N GLU A 246 19.54 1.52 5.02
CA GLU A 246 19.44 1.36 6.48
C GLU A 246 18.25 0.49 6.91
N ASP A 247 17.15 0.54 6.14
CA ASP A 247 15.88 -0.14 6.46
C ASP A 247 15.66 -1.45 5.66
N GLY A 248 16.69 -1.96 4.95
CA GLY A 248 16.64 -3.25 4.25
C GLY A 248 17.12 -3.20 2.80
N TRP A 249 16.79 -4.24 2.03
CA TRP A 249 17.23 -4.42 0.65
C TRP A 249 16.19 -3.97 -0.38
N VAL A 250 16.63 -3.33 -1.45
CA VAL A 250 15.78 -2.91 -2.58
C VAL A 250 16.38 -3.42 -3.87
N ILE A 251 15.57 -4.01 -4.74
CA ILE A 251 15.92 -4.38 -6.11
C ILE A 251 15.32 -3.41 -7.11
N GLU A 252 16.11 -3.00 -8.09
CA GLU A 252 15.67 -2.23 -9.25
C GLU A 252 16.05 -2.94 -10.55
N ASP A 253 15.14 -2.96 -11.52
CA ASP A 253 15.42 -3.41 -12.87
C ASP A 253 16.15 -2.30 -13.64
N LEU A 254 17.24 -2.64 -14.35
CA LEU A 254 18.07 -1.68 -15.08
C LEU A 254 17.69 -1.54 -16.56
N GLY A 255 16.42 -1.79 -16.89
CA GLY A 255 15.93 -1.81 -18.27
C GLY A 255 16.24 -3.14 -18.96
N SER A 256 16.08 -4.24 -18.23
CA SER A 256 16.33 -5.58 -18.75
C SER A 256 15.34 -5.97 -19.84
N LYS A 257 15.75 -6.83 -20.78
CA LYS A 257 14.89 -7.26 -21.88
C LYS A 257 13.73 -8.15 -21.45
N ALA A 258 13.91 -8.94 -20.40
CA ALA A 258 12.93 -9.91 -19.91
C ALA A 258 12.12 -9.38 -18.71
N GLY A 259 12.55 -8.27 -18.12
CA GLY A 259 12.01 -7.73 -16.89
C GLY A 259 12.45 -8.52 -15.65
N THR A 260 12.31 -7.86 -14.50
CA THR A 260 12.48 -8.45 -13.18
C THR A 260 11.12 -8.75 -12.55
N VAL A 261 10.96 -9.95 -12.00
CA VAL A 261 9.73 -10.40 -11.34
C VAL A 261 10.06 -10.79 -9.90
N VAL A 262 9.31 -10.28 -8.93
CA VAL A 262 9.46 -10.62 -7.52
C VAL A 262 8.15 -11.21 -7.02
N ASN A 263 8.22 -12.40 -6.41
CA ASN A 263 7.07 -13.17 -5.92
C ASN A 263 5.95 -13.34 -6.97
N GLY A 264 6.35 -13.56 -8.23
CA GLY A 264 5.43 -13.75 -9.37
C GLY A 264 4.83 -12.46 -9.94
N LYS A 265 5.18 -11.28 -9.41
CA LYS A 265 4.74 -9.98 -9.92
C LYS A 265 5.90 -9.23 -10.58
N ALA A 266 5.72 -8.80 -11.83
CA ALA A 266 6.68 -7.93 -12.51
C ALA A 266 6.79 -6.59 -11.78
N ILE A 267 8.02 -6.13 -11.55
CA ILE A 267 8.29 -4.86 -10.89
C ILE A 267 8.29 -3.73 -11.92
N ALA A 268 7.67 -2.60 -11.60
CA ALA A 268 7.61 -1.43 -12.48
C ALA A 268 8.61 -0.32 -12.08
N GLY A 269 9.31 -0.52 -10.96
CA GLY A 269 10.28 0.40 -10.36
C GLY A 269 10.98 -0.28 -9.18
N PRO A 270 11.76 0.48 -8.39
CA PRO A 270 12.45 -0.06 -7.21
C PRO A 270 11.47 -0.76 -6.27
N GLN A 271 11.81 -1.98 -5.85
CA GLN A 271 10.98 -2.80 -4.96
C GLN A 271 11.80 -3.32 -3.78
N THR A 272 11.28 -3.14 -2.56
CA THR A 272 11.85 -3.71 -1.35
C THR A 272 11.77 -5.24 -1.36
N LEU A 273 12.83 -5.89 -0.91
CA LEU A 273 12.94 -7.35 -0.74
C LEU A 273 12.82 -7.72 0.73
N PHE A 274 12.25 -8.89 0.99
CA PHE A 274 12.12 -9.50 2.31
C PHE A 274 12.69 -10.92 2.31
N ASP A 275 13.17 -11.38 3.47
CA ASP A 275 13.64 -12.77 3.63
C ASP A 275 12.66 -13.79 3.03
N GLY A 276 13.20 -14.69 2.22
CA GLY A 276 12.47 -15.74 1.52
C GLY A 276 11.82 -15.33 0.20
N ASP A 277 11.92 -14.06 -0.21
CA ASP A 277 11.39 -13.59 -1.48
C ASP A 277 12.00 -14.35 -2.66
N THR A 278 11.14 -14.63 -3.65
CA THR A 278 11.56 -15.30 -4.89
C THR A 278 11.69 -14.27 -6.01
N ILE A 279 12.89 -14.14 -6.55
CA ILE A 279 13.24 -13.20 -7.63
C ILE A 279 13.44 -14.01 -8.91
N ASN A 280 12.79 -13.60 -9.99
CA ASN A 280 13.00 -14.18 -11.31
C ASN A 280 13.60 -13.12 -12.25
N LEU A 281 14.80 -13.42 -12.74
CA LEU A 281 15.54 -12.61 -13.70
C LEU A 281 15.68 -13.42 -14.99
N GLY A 282 14.89 -13.09 -16.01
CA GLY A 282 14.99 -13.75 -17.31
C GLY A 282 14.84 -15.28 -17.24
N GLY A 283 14.02 -15.81 -16.35
CA GLY A 283 13.82 -17.25 -16.17
C GLY A 283 14.72 -17.93 -15.15
N VAL A 284 15.75 -17.24 -14.64
CA VAL A 284 16.54 -17.71 -13.50
C VAL A 284 15.80 -17.34 -12.22
N VAL A 285 15.48 -18.35 -11.40
CA VAL A 285 14.78 -18.17 -10.12
C VAL A 285 15.81 -18.19 -9.00
N LEU A 286 15.80 -17.12 -8.21
CA LEU A 286 16.66 -16.88 -7.07
C LEU A 286 15.79 -16.72 -5.82
N ARG A 287 16.26 -17.24 -4.69
CA ARG A 287 15.67 -17.00 -3.38
C ARG A 287 16.55 -16.01 -2.62
N PHE A 288 15.95 -14.91 -2.20
CA PHE A 288 16.62 -13.95 -1.32
C PHE A 288 16.51 -14.42 0.13
N SER A 289 17.60 -14.32 0.88
CA SER A 289 17.58 -14.58 2.33
C SER A 289 18.31 -13.48 3.08
N GLU A 290 17.67 -12.98 4.14
CA GLU A 290 18.19 -11.99 5.08
C GLU A 290 18.37 -12.68 6.44
N ASP A 291 19.40 -12.33 7.21
CA ASP A 291 19.80 -13.02 8.45
C ASP A 291 20.42 -14.43 8.27
N TYR A 292 21.33 -14.61 7.30
CA TYR A 292 22.17 -15.81 7.30
C TYR A 292 23.13 -15.77 8.50
N THR A 293 22.76 -16.46 9.60
CA THR A 293 23.69 -16.79 10.67
C THR A 293 24.57 -17.95 10.19
N GLY A 294 25.69 -17.61 9.54
CA GLY A 294 26.81 -18.53 9.36
C GLY A 294 27.53 -18.78 10.68
#